data_AF-A0A7Y3EU26-F1
#
_entry.id   AF-A0A7Y3EU26-F1
#
_cell.length_a   1.000
_cell.length_b   1.000
_cell.length_c   1.000
_cell.angle_alpha   90.00
_cell.angle_beta   90.00
_cell.angle_gamma   90.00
#
_symmetry.space_group_name_H-M   'P 1'
#
loop_
_entity.id
_entity.type
_entity.pdbx_description
1 polymer ?
#
loop_
_entity_poly.entity_id
_entity_poly.type
_entity_poly.pdbx_seq_one_letter_code
_entity_poly.pdbx_strand_id
1 'polypeptide(L)'
;MRPLELRLRDFRSYRGEGHVFDFRERRLVGVVGPIGSGKSSLLDAMALALYGRTPAVGKSVRSLIHQRADGGGVSLRFEVDGQVWEVMRSLRRKGQSQHVLTLLSGDTDDAEALEKITQADDVTEKVV
;
A
#
# COMPACT_ATOMS: atom_id res chain seq x y z
N MET A 1 14.55 -0.91 3.22
CA MET A 1 13.32 -0.67 2.44
C MET A 1 13.30 0.76 1.94
N ARG A 2 13.07 0.96 0.64
CA ARG A 2 12.93 2.27 -0.02
C ARG A 2 11.63 2.30 -0.83
N PRO A 3 10.67 3.20 -0.57
CA PRO A 3 9.47 3.29 -1.39
C PRO A 3 9.81 3.81 -2.79
N LEU A 4 9.16 3.25 -3.81
CA LEU A 4 9.32 3.63 -5.21
C LEU A 4 8.06 4.30 -5.74
N GLU A 5 6.89 3.69 -5.50
CA GLU A 5 5.62 4.21 -5.98
C GLU A 5 4.46 3.77 -5.09
N LEU A 6 3.55 4.70 -4.76
CA LEU A 6 2.31 4.42 -4.04
C LEU A 6 1.12 4.72 -4.94
N ARG A 7 0.26 3.73 -5.18
CA ARG A 7 -1.02 3.90 -5.87
C ARG A 7 -2.18 3.74 -4.90
N LEU A 8 -3.16 4.64 -4.97
CA LEU A 8 -4.37 4.60 -4.15
C LEU A 8 -5.62 4.48 -5.03
N ARG A 9 -6.58 3.68 -4.56
CA ARG A 9 -7.93 3.63 -5.10
C ARG A 9 -8.94 3.76 -3.98
N ASP A 10 -9.86 4.71 -4.10
CA ASP A 10 -10.97 4.91 -3.16
C ASP A 10 -10.54 4.80 -1.69
N PHE A 11 -9.49 5.54 -1.33
CA PHE A 11 -8.84 5.51 -0.03
C PHE A 11 -8.99 6.85 0.69
N ARG A 12 -9.76 6.89 1.77
CA ARG A 12 -10.00 8.09 2.60
C ARG A 12 -10.44 9.29 1.77
N SER A 13 -9.59 10.31 1.62
CA SER A 13 -9.84 11.53 0.86
C SER A 13 -9.54 11.37 -0.65
N TYR A 14 -8.88 10.28 -1.04
CA TYR A 14 -8.52 9.97 -2.43
C TYR A 14 -9.63 9.13 -3.07
N ARG A 15 -10.56 9.78 -3.76
CA ARG A 15 -11.69 9.13 -4.45
C ARG A 15 -11.30 8.68 -5.86
N GLY A 16 -11.78 7.51 -6.26
CA GLY A 16 -11.54 6.93 -7.59
C GLY A 16 -10.15 6.33 -7.72
N GLU A 17 -9.77 6.07 -8.98
CA GLU A 17 -8.46 5.54 -9.37
C GLU A 17 -7.53 6.67 -9.85
N GLY A 18 -6.24 6.37 -10.05
CA GLY A 18 -5.27 7.30 -10.64
C GLY A 18 -4.48 8.17 -9.67
N HIS A 19 -4.63 7.97 -8.36
CA HIS A 19 -3.79 8.64 -7.36
C HIS A 19 -2.45 7.91 -7.26
N VAL A 20 -1.42 8.43 -7.93
CA VAL A 20 -0.07 7.84 -7.97
C VAL A 20 0.93 8.82 -7.38
N PHE A 21 1.76 8.34 -6.46
CA PHE A 21 2.85 9.09 -5.85
C PHE A 21 4.16 8.40 -6.19
N ASP A 22 4.97 9.05 -7.02
CA ASP A 22 6.29 8.57 -7.41
C ASP A 22 7.35 9.08 -6.42
N PHE A 23 8.06 8.14 -5.80
CA PHE A 23 9.15 8.36 -4.84
C PHE A 23 10.54 8.10 -5.45
N ARG A 24 10.63 7.66 -6.70
CA ARG A 24 11.89 7.42 -7.40
C ARG A 24 12.74 8.69 -7.37
N GLU A 25 14.04 8.48 -7.20
CA GLU A 25 15.06 9.53 -7.16
C GLU A 25 14.90 10.58 -6.04
N ARG A 26 13.92 10.43 -5.14
CA ARG A 26 13.68 11.35 -4.03
C ARG A 26 14.32 10.81 -2.75
N ARG A 27 15.24 11.59 -2.18
CA ARG A 27 15.89 11.27 -0.90
C ARG A 27 15.14 11.84 0.32
N LEU A 28 14.41 12.94 0.11
CA LEU A 28 13.61 13.60 1.14
C LEU A 28 12.30 14.07 0.50
N VAL A 29 11.18 13.74 1.13
CA VAL A 29 9.84 14.13 0.67
C VAL A 29 9.11 14.87 1.78
N GLY A 30 8.64 16.08 1.47
CA GLY A 30 7.73 16.85 2.32
C GLY A 30 6.30 16.72 1.82
N VAL A 31 5.38 16.30 2.68
CA VAL A 31 3.94 16.24 2.37
C VAL A 31 3.25 17.43 3.04
N VAL A 32 2.89 18.45 2.25
CA VAL A 32 2.33 19.72 2.73
C VAL A 32 0.92 19.95 2.18
N GLY A 33 0.11 20.70 2.94
CA GLY A 33 -1.25 21.06 2.56
C GLY A 33 -2.18 21.32 3.75
N PRO A 34 -3.40 21.84 3.52
CA PRO A 34 -4.36 22.18 4.58
C PRO A 34 -4.80 20.97 5.42
N ILE A 35 -5.38 21.24 6.60
CA ILE A 35 -6.03 20.18 7.39
C ILE A 35 -7.11 19.50 6.55
N GLY A 36 -7.17 18.17 6.60
CA GLY A 36 -8.12 17.37 5.81
C GLY A 36 -7.68 17.05 4.38
N SER A 37 -6.54 17.55 3.89
CA SER A 37 -6.07 17.31 2.51
C SER A 37 -5.57 15.88 2.22
N GLY A 38 -5.58 14.99 3.21
CA GLY A 38 -5.18 13.58 3.03
C GLY A 38 -3.72 13.25 3.36
N LYS A 39 -2.92 14.18 3.89
CA LYS A 39 -1.51 13.95 4.24
C LYS A 39 -1.30 12.71 5.12
N SER A 40 -2.03 12.60 6.23
CA SER A 40 -1.97 11.43 7.10
C SER A 40 -2.49 10.16 6.42
N SER A 41 -3.43 10.30 5.47
CA SER A 41 -3.93 9.18 4.68
C SER A 41 -2.83 8.55 3.82
N LEU A 42 -1.84 9.32 3.34
CA LEU A 42 -0.70 8.76 2.62
C LEU A 42 0.16 7.85 3.51
N LEU A 43 0.44 8.30 4.73
CA LEU A 43 1.19 7.50 5.72
C LEU A 43 0.38 6.26 6.14
N ASP A 44 -0.93 6.41 6.36
CA ASP A 44 -1.83 5.29 6.63
C ASP A 44 -1.84 4.28 5.46
N ALA A 45 -1.81 4.75 4.21
CA ALA A 45 -1.80 3.87 3.04
C ALA A 45 -0.51 3.05 2.94
N MET A 46 0.65 3.67 3.19
CA MET A 46 1.93 2.94 3.24
C MET A 46 1.97 1.94 4.40
N ALA A 47 1.48 2.32 5.59
CA ALA A 47 1.39 1.43 6.73
C ALA A 47 0.43 0.26 6.46
N LEU A 48 -0.73 0.53 5.85
CA LEU A 48 -1.67 -0.50 5.45
C LEU A 48 -1.03 -1.46 4.45
N ALA A 49 -0.39 -0.93 3.40
CA ALA A 49 0.28 -1.72 2.36
C ALA A 49 1.26 -2.73 2.98
N LEU A 50 2.15 -2.27 3.84
CA LEU A 50 3.18 -3.12 4.44
C LEU A 50 2.62 -4.07 5.51
N TYR A 51 1.80 -3.56 6.43
CA TYR A 51 1.48 -4.28 7.67
C TYR A 51 0.04 -4.79 7.77
N GLY A 52 -0.82 -4.46 6.80
CA GLY A 52 -2.24 -4.81 6.84
C GLY A 52 -3.04 -4.10 7.95
N ARG A 53 -2.44 -3.10 8.60
CA ARG A 53 -3.02 -2.28 9.66
C ARG A 53 -2.44 -0.87 9.61
N THR A 54 -3.10 0.10 10.23
CA THR A 54 -2.53 1.45 10.38
C THR A 54 -2.55 1.89 11.85
N PRO A 55 -1.67 2.81 12.26
CA PRO A 55 -1.69 3.35 13.62
C PRO A 55 -3.02 3.99 13.99
N ALA A 56 -3.67 4.66 13.03
CA ALA A 56 -4.89 5.43 13.29
C ALA A 56 -6.13 4.56 13.55
N VAL A 57 -6.23 3.38 12.92
CA VAL A 57 -7.46 2.56 12.97
C VAL A 57 -7.22 1.10 13.39
N GLY A 58 -5.98 0.72 13.67
CA GLY A 58 -5.61 -0.64 14.05
C GLY A 58 -6.08 -1.67 13.02
N LYS A 59 -6.83 -2.68 13.48
CA LYS A 59 -7.41 -3.72 12.62
C LYS A 59 -8.70 -3.29 11.90
N SER A 60 -9.27 -2.13 12.23
CA SER A 60 -10.52 -1.62 11.61
C SER A 60 -10.27 -0.93 10.26
N VAL A 61 -9.56 -1.62 9.37
CA VAL A 61 -9.07 -1.08 8.09
C VAL A 61 -10.19 -0.72 7.11
N ARG A 62 -11.42 -1.22 7.32
CA ARG A 62 -12.60 -0.87 6.49
C ARG A 62 -12.95 0.61 6.54
N SER A 63 -12.63 1.30 7.65
CA SER A 63 -12.82 2.75 7.78
C SER A 63 -11.89 3.58 6.90
N LEU A 64 -10.91 2.94 6.25
CA LEU A 64 -10.01 3.56 5.28
C LEU A 64 -10.63 3.64 3.88
N ILE A 65 -11.69 2.88 3.60
CA ILE A 65 -12.41 2.93 2.33
C ILE A 65 -13.13 4.28 2.22
N HIS A 66 -12.96 4.97 1.10
CA HIS A 66 -13.64 6.23 0.79
C HIS A 66 -15.15 6.09 1.05
N GLN A 67 -15.78 7.10 1.65
CA GLN A 67 -17.16 7.02 2.18
C GLN A 67 -18.20 6.66 1.10
N ARG A 68 -17.95 7.07 -0.15
CA ARG A 68 -18.83 6.83 -1.31
C ARG A 68 -18.41 5.65 -2.19
N ALA A 69 -17.60 4.72 -1.68
CA ALA A 69 -17.13 3.54 -2.41
C ALA A 69 -17.37 2.26 -1.60
N ASP A 70 -17.64 1.15 -2.29
CA ASP A 70 -17.87 -0.17 -1.67
C ASP A 70 -16.58 -0.96 -1.40
N GLY A 71 -15.47 -0.49 -1.98
CA GLY A 71 -14.14 -1.03 -1.81
C GLY A 71 -13.08 0.02 -2.08
N GLY A 72 -11.84 -0.36 -1.88
CA GLY A 72 -10.69 0.49 -2.13
C GLY A 72 -9.42 -0.33 -2.13
N GLY A 73 -8.27 0.32 -2.22
CA GLY A 73 -7.01 -0.39 -2.15
C GLY A 73 -5.80 0.51 -2.19
N VAL A 74 -4.68 -0.13 -1.90
CA VAL A 74 -3.35 0.46 -1.95
C VAL A 74 -2.43 -0.49 -2.70
N SER A 75 -1.58 0.04 -3.57
CA SER A 75 -0.39 -0.65 -4.08
C SER A 75 0.83 0.13 -3.65
N LEU A 76 1.83 -0.54 -3.09
CA LEU A 76 3.12 0.06 -2.79
C LEU A 76 4.21 -0.78 -3.45
N ARG A 77 4.91 -0.17 -4.39
CA ARG A 77 6.17 -0.69 -4.93
C ARG A 77 7.32 -0.15 -4.09
N PHE A 78 8.23 -1.02 -3.69
CA PHE A 78 9.37 -0.68 -2.85
C PHE A 78 10.56 -1.61 -3.10
N GLU A 79 11.74 -1.16 -2.72
CA GLU A 79 12.99 -1.90 -2.87
C GLU A 79 13.52 -2.34 -1.50
N VAL A 80 13.99 -3.58 -1.41
CA VAL A 80 14.73 -4.14 -0.27
C VAL A 80 15.90 -4.93 -0.83
N ASP A 81 17.11 -4.63 -0.38
CA ASP A 81 18.33 -5.36 -0.77
C ASP A 81 18.52 -5.54 -2.29
N GLY A 82 18.16 -4.50 -3.05
CA GLY A 82 18.23 -4.48 -4.52
C GLY A 82 17.09 -5.20 -5.24
N GLN A 83 16.17 -5.84 -4.50
CA GLN A 83 14.99 -6.49 -5.06
C GLN A 83 13.79 -5.54 -5.05
N VAL A 84 13.03 -5.54 -6.14
CA VAL A 84 11.82 -4.75 -6.29
C VAL A 84 10.61 -5.59 -5.92
N TRP A 85 9.85 -5.13 -4.94
CA TRP A 85 8.65 -5.77 -4.45
C TRP A 85 7.45 -4.86 -4.68
N GLU A 86 6.29 -5.45 -4.93
CA GLU A 86 5.00 -4.75 -4.92
C GLU A 86 4.03 -5.47 -3.98
N VAL A 87 3.49 -4.73 -3.01
CA VAL A 87 2.39 -5.19 -2.18
C VAL A 87 1.10 -4.51 -2.59
N MET A 88 0.09 -5.30 -2.91
CA MET A 88 -1.25 -4.85 -3.22
C MET A 88 -2.20 -5.29 -2.11
N ARG A 89 -3.02 -4.37 -1.59
CA ARG A 89 -4.14 -4.71 -0.70
C ARG A 89 -5.44 -4.16 -1.24
N SER A 90 -6.41 -5.04 -1.42
CA SER A 90 -7.77 -4.69 -1.84
C SER A 90 -8.72 -4.84 -0.65
N LEU A 91 -9.32 -3.72 -0.25
CA LEU A 91 -10.29 -3.65 0.83
C LEU A 91 -11.71 -3.75 0.27
N ARG A 92 -12.59 -4.45 0.99
CA ARG A 92 -14.04 -4.49 0.71
C ARG A 92 -14.83 -4.17 1.96
N ARG A 93 -15.90 -3.37 1.83
CA ARG A 93 -16.83 -3.07 2.94
C ARG A 93 -17.54 -4.33 3.43
N LYS A 94 -17.96 -5.16 2.48
CA LYS A 94 -18.55 -6.48 2.70
C LYS A 94 -17.68 -7.54 2.02
N GLY A 95 -17.52 -8.68 2.69
CA GLY A 95 -16.67 -9.77 2.22
C GLY A 95 -15.21 -9.67 2.70
N GLN A 96 -14.38 -10.54 2.14
CA GLN A 96 -12.97 -10.68 2.50
C GLN A 96 -12.11 -9.66 1.75
N SER A 97 -11.18 -9.03 2.45
CA SER A 97 -10.13 -8.20 1.85
C SER A 97 -8.98 -9.10 1.41
N GLN A 98 -8.34 -8.76 0.31
CA GLN A 98 -7.26 -9.55 -0.30
C GLN A 98 -5.94 -8.81 -0.21
N HIS A 99 -4.84 -9.54 -0.22
CA HIS A 99 -3.52 -8.98 -0.39
C HIS A 99 -2.61 -9.95 -1.14
N VAL A 100 -1.65 -9.36 -1.85
CA VAL A 100 -0.64 -10.07 -2.63
C VAL A 100 0.67 -9.31 -2.45
N LEU A 101 1.75 -10.00 -2.14
CA LEU A 101 3.12 -9.50 -2.24
C LEU A 101 3.77 -10.15 -3.45
N THR A 102 4.35 -9.36 -4.33
CA THR A 102 4.94 -9.83 -5.59
C THR A 102 6.40 -9.39 -5.66
N LEU A 103 7.32 -10.32 -5.92
CA LEU A 103 8.68 -9.99 -6.35
C LEU A 103 8.64 -9.69 -7.85
N LEU A 104 9.19 -8.54 -8.25
CA LEU A 104 9.23 -8.10 -9.64
C LEU A 104 10.65 -8.23 -10.21
N SER A 105 10.74 -8.43 -11.53
CA SER A 105 12.02 -8.46 -12.25
C SER A 105 12.75 -7.12 -12.28
N GLY A 106 12.03 -6.01 -12.03
CA GLY A 106 12.58 -4.66 -11.97
C GLY A 106 11.51 -3.62 -11.61
N ASP A 107 11.88 -2.35 -11.63
CA ASP A 107 10.97 -1.21 -11.39
C ASP A 107 10.49 -0.60 -12.72
N THR A 108 9.69 -1.35 -13.46
CA THR A 108 9.01 -0.89 -14.67
C THR A 108 7.55 -1.32 -14.65
N ASP A 109 6.71 -0.73 -15.50
CA ASP A 109 5.28 -1.12 -15.58
C ASP A 109 5.07 -2.50 -16.24
N ASP A 110 6.02 -2.91 -17.09
CA ASP A 110 6.08 -4.20 -17.78
C ASP A 110 6.91 -5.26 -17.03
N ALA A 111 7.35 -4.97 -15.80
CA ALA A 111 8.11 -5.90 -14.99
C ALA A 111 7.33 -7.20 -14.74
N GLU A 112 8.01 -8.32 -14.94
CA GLU A 112 7.43 -9.65 -14.75
C GLU A 112 7.39 -10.00 -13.26
N ALA A 113 6.34 -10.72 -12.85
CA ALA A 113 6.24 -11.27 -11.51
C ALA A 113 7.11 -12.52 -11.39
N LEU A 114 8.18 -12.44 -10.61
CA LEU A 114 9.09 -13.55 -10.33
C LEU A 114 8.56 -14.45 -9.21
N GLU A 115 7.88 -13.88 -8.23
CA GLU A 115 7.29 -14.60 -7.09
C GLU A 115 6.00 -13.91 -6.65
N LYS A 116 5.00 -14.67 -6.18
CA LYS A 116 3.75 -14.13 -5.61
C LYS A 116 3.40 -14.84 -4.32
N ILE A 117 3.14 -14.05 -3.29
CA ILE A 117 2.79 -14.48 -1.94
C ILE A 117 1.39 -13.95 -1.61
N THR A 118 0.43 -14.83 -1.39
CA THR A 118 -0.95 -14.53 -0.98
C THR A 118 -1.25 -15.40 0.25
N GLN A 119 -1.53 -14.82 1.44
CA GLN A 119 -1.66 -15.53 2.76
C GLN A 119 -2.16 -16.99 2.68
N ALA A 120 -1.67 -17.95 3.48
CA ALA A 120 -0.97 -17.86 4.76
C ALA A 120 0.19 -18.85 4.86
N ASP A 121 1.42 -18.35 4.87
CA ASP A 121 2.49 -18.97 5.64
C ASP A 121 2.70 -18.05 6.85
N ASP A 122 2.42 -18.57 8.05
CA ASP A 122 2.83 -17.90 9.26
C ASP A 122 4.35 -17.72 9.19
N VAL A 123 4.82 -16.48 9.05
CA VAL A 123 6.22 -16.13 9.33
C VAL A 123 6.41 -16.27 10.84
N THR A 124 6.49 -17.52 11.29
CA THR A 124 6.88 -17.90 12.64
C THR A 124 8.36 -18.20 12.65
N GLU A 125 9.18 -17.24 12.25
CA GLU A 125 10.55 -17.22 12.75
C GLU A 125 10.58 -16.24 13.92
N LYS A 126 10.50 -16.84 15.12
CA LYS A 126 10.99 -16.22 16.34
C LYS A 126 12.41 -15.74 16.05
N VAL A 127 12.60 -14.43 16.01
CA VAL A 127 13.91 -13.84 16.28
C VAL A 127 14.27 -14.27 17.70
N VAL A 128 15.20 -15.21 17.80
CA VAL A 128 15.89 -15.58 19.05
C VAL A 128 16.79 -14.44 19.48
#